data_AF-A0A9X5BIX7-F1
#
_entry.id   AF-A0A9X5BIX7-F1
#
_cell.length_a   1.000
_cell.length_b   1.000
_cell.length_c   1.000
_cell.angle_alpha   90.00
_cell.angle_beta   90.00
_cell.angle_gamma   90.00
#
_symmetry.space_group_name_H-M   'P 1'
#
loop_
_entity.id
_entity.type
_entity.pdbx_description
1 polymer ?
#
loop_
_entity_poly.entity_id
_entity_poly.type
_entity_poly.pdbx_seq_one_letter_code
_entity_poly.pdbx_strand_id
1 'polypeptide(L)'
;MAKRERKNELKIFLSNDEQYILEQKVKISGMKSKSAFLRCLILYGFVYDLDYSDLRDYNATLGKISGNLNQIAKRMNATGNVYKVDVEEVKKVMKQVWDTQLAMLKKQPSTKQ
;
A
#
# COMPACT_ATOMS: atom_id res chain seq x y z
N MET A 1 43.88 -7.42 25.06
CA MET A 1 42.47 -7.10 24.68
C MET A 1 41.90 -8.26 23.88
N ALA A 2 40.72 -8.76 24.22
CA ALA A 2 40.11 -9.88 23.51
C ALA A 2 39.84 -9.51 22.03
N LYS A 3 40.18 -10.42 21.11
CA LYS A 3 39.96 -10.24 19.66
C LYS A 3 38.46 -10.24 19.40
N ARG A 4 37.92 -9.10 18.97
CA ARG A 4 36.50 -8.98 18.61
C ARG A 4 36.22 -9.78 17.33
N GLU A 5 35.16 -10.57 17.36
CA GLU A 5 34.64 -11.30 16.18
C GLU A 5 34.16 -10.33 15.09
N ARG A 6 33.42 -9.29 15.49
CA ARG A 6 32.82 -8.29 14.59
C ARG A 6 33.74 -7.07 14.49
N LYS A 7 34.42 -6.93 13.35
CA LYS A 7 35.49 -5.93 13.12
C LYS A 7 35.04 -4.67 12.37
N ASN A 8 33.96 -4.76 11.59
CA ASN A 8 33.50 -3.65 10.76
C ASN A 8 32.55 -2.74 11.55
N GLU A 9 32.78 -1.43 11.49
CA GLU A 9 31.94 -0.41 12.12
C GLU A 9 30.85 0.07 11.16
N LEU A 10 29.66 0.39 11.71
CA LEU A 10 28.53 0.95 10.97
C LEU A 10 28.20 2.36 11.51
N LYS A 11 28.56 3.36 10.70
CA LYS A 11 28.27 4.80 10.81
C LYS A 11 26.81 5.19 10.55
N ILE A 12 25.97 5.54 11.52
CA ILE A 12 24.61 6.06 11.24
C ILE A 12 24.36 7.36 12.02
N PHE A 13 23.90 8.40 11.33
CA PHE A 13 23.44 9.66 11.92
C PHE A 13 21.92 9.70 11.89
N LEU A 14 21.31 10.08 13.01
CA LEU A 14 19.86 10.15 13.17
C LEU A 14 19.48 11.54 13.69
N SER A 15 18.36 12.06 13.22
CA SER A 15 17.65 13.16 13.87
C SER A 15 17.11 12.73 15.24
N ASN A 16 16.64 13.70 16.04
CA ASN A 16 16.07 13.43 17.36
C ASN A 16 14.84 12.51 17.27
N ASP A 17 13.99 12.70 16.25
CA ASP A 17 12.77 11.89 16.07
C ASP A 17 13.11 10.44 15.66
N GLU A 18 14.05 10.27 14.73
CA GLU A 18 14.51 8.94 14.31
C GLU A 18 15.18 8.19 15.47
N GLN A 19 15.96 8.90 16.28
CA GLN A 19 16.57 8.34 17.50
C GLN A 19 15.50 7.88 18.49
N TYR A 20 14.47 8.69 18.73
CA TYR A 20 13.35 8.33 19.60
C TYR A 20 12.63 7.07 19.10
N ILE A 21 12.34 7.00 17.80
CA ILE A 21 11.71 5.83 17.17
C ILE A 21 12.58 4.58 17.35
N LEU A 22 13.90 4.69 17.11
CA LEU A 22 14.82 3.58 17.30
C LEU A 22 14.80 3.08 18.76
N GLU A 23 14.81 3.99 19.73
CA GLU A 23 14.77 3.65 21.14
C GLU A 23 13.49 2.93 21.55
N GLN A 24 12.33 3.40 21.09
CA GLN A 24 11.06 2.72 21.36
C GLN A 24 11.03 1.33 20.74
N LYS A 25 11.47 1.18 19.49
CA LYS A 25 11.53 -0.13 18.81
C LYS A 25 12.46 -1.11 19.53
N VAL A 26 13.63 -0.64 19.97
CA VAL A 26 14.58 -1.47 20.73
C VAL A 26 13.95 -1.89 22.07
N LYS A 27 13.29 -0.98 22.78
CA LYS A 27 12.59 -1.28 24.04
C LYS A 27 11.50 -2.33 23.84
N ILE A 28 10.67 -2.18 22.81
CA ILE A 28 9.59 -3.13 22.49
C ILE A 28 10.16 -4.50 22.10
N SER A 29 11.29 -4.54 21.39
CA SER A 29 11.92 -5.80 20.97
C SER A 29 12.48 -6.65 22.12
N GLY A 30 12.66 -6.07 23.31
CA GLY A 30 13.30 -6.75 24.45
C GLY A 30 14.80 -7.05 24.27
N MET A 31 15.43 -6.52 23.22
CA MET A 31 16.83 -6.80 22.93
C MET A 31 17.79 -6.00 23.81
N LYS A 32 18.91 -6.64 24.17
CA LYS A 32 19.91 -6.10 25.12
C LYS A 32 20.68 -4.86 24.60
N SER A 33 20.66 -4.57 23.30
CA SER A 33 21.35 -3.40 22.74
C SER A 33 20.79 -2.96 21.40
N LYS A 34 20.93 -1.65 21.09
CA LYS A 34 20.63 -1.08 19.77
C LYS A 34 21.39 -1.81 18.65
N SER A 35 22.67 -2.14 18.87
CA SER A 35 23.49 -2.86 17.89
C SER A 35 22.99 -4.29 17.61
N ALA A 36 22.44 -4.99 18.61
CA ALA A 36 21.84 -6.31 18.41
C ALA A 36 20.54 -6.20 17.60
N PHE A 37 19.70 -5.23 17.93
CA PHE A 37 18.47 -4.94 17.22
C PHE A 37 18.71 -4.59 15.75
N LEU A 38 19.58 -3.61 15.48
CA LEU A 38 19.92 -3.21 14.11
C LEU A 38 20.54 -4.35 13.31
N ARG A 39 21.43 -5.13 13.91
CA ARG A 39 22.02 -6.30 13.24
C ARG A 39 20.97 -7.38 12.93
N CYS A 40 20.04 -7.62 13.84
CA CYS A 40 18.95 -8.57 13.60
C CYS A 40 18.11 -8.13 12.39
N LEU A 41 17.74 -6.84 12.33
CA LEU A 41 17.01 -6.28 11.19
C LEU A 41 17.81 -6.32 9.89
N ILE A 42 19.11 -6.05 9.92
CA ILE A 42 19.94 -6.07 8.70
C ILE A 42 20.14 -7.51 8.18
N LEU A 43 20.31 -8.49 9.07
CA LEU A 43 20.60 -9.87 8.67
C LEU A 43 19.34 -10.68 8.35
N TYR A 44 18.25 -10.43 9.06
CA TYR A 44 17.02 -11.24 9.00
C TYR A 44 15.79 -10.44 8.60
N GLY A 45 15.89 -9.12 8.49
CA GLY A 45 14.81 -8.31 7.95
C GLY A 45 14.64 -8.61 6.46
N PHE A 46 13.39 -8.76 6.04
CA PHE A 46 13.07 -8.89 4.63
C PHE A 46 13.02 -7.50 4.00
N VAL A 47 13.74 -7.34 2.88
CA VAL A 47 13.58 -6.17 2.01
C VAL A 47 12.52 -6.53 0.98
N TYR A 48 11.34 -5.93 1.10
CA TYR A 48 10.30 -6.05 0.10
C TYR A 48 10.38 -4.85 -0.83
N ASP A 49 10.60 -5.10 -2.12
CA ASP A 49 10.33 -4.12 -3.15
C ASP A 49 8.86 -4.29 -3.56
N LEU A 50 8.02 -3.35 -3.13
CA LEU A 50 6.59 -3.39 -3.41
C LEU A 50 6.33 -2.55 -4.65
N ASP A 51 6.16 -3.21 -5.78
CA ASP A 51 5.69 -2.55 -6.99
C ASP A 51 4.18 -2.27 -6.88
N TYR A 52 3.84 -0.99 -6.73
CA TYR A 52 2.46 -0.52 -6.68
C TYR A 52 1.91 -0.10 -8.05
N SER A 53 2.62 -0.38 -9.15
CA SER A 53 2.19 0.02 -10.50
C SER A 53 0.79 -0.52 -10.84
N ASP A 54 0.52 -1.79 -10.52
CA ASP A 54 -0.81 -2.39 -10.72
C ASP A 54 -1.92 -1.70 -9.91
N LEU A 55 -1.63 -1.27 -8.68
CA LEU A 55 -2.59 -0.55 -7.83
C LEU A 55 -2.84 0.86 -8.38
N ARG A 56 -1.81 1.50 -8.94
CA ARG A 56 -1.92 2.81 -9.57
C ARG A 56 -2.77 2.76 -10.85
N ASP A 57 -2.56 1.74 -11.69
CA ASP A 57 -3.35 1.51 -12.90
C ASP A 57 -4.81 1.17 -12.59
N TYR A 58 -5.02 0.38 -11.54
CA TYR A 58 -6.36 0.11 -10.99
C TYR A 58 -7.07 1.40 -10.58
N ASN A 59 -6.41 2.27 -9.80
CA ASN A 59 -6.98 3.55 -9.38
C ASN A 59 -7.28 4.47 -10.57
N ALA A 60 -6.41 4.51 -11.58
CA ALA A 60 -6.65 5.26 -12.80
C ALA A 60 -7.90 4.75 -13.54
N THR A 61 -8.09 3.43 -13.60
CA THR A 61 -9.26 2.80 -14.23
C THR A 61 -10.54 3.13 -13.45
N LEU A 62 -10.53 3.03 -12.12
CA LEU A 62 -11.65 3.45 -11.28
C LEU A 62 -12.01 4.92 -11.46
N GLY A 63 -11.00 5.80 -11.59
CA GLY A 63 -11.22 7.22 -11.84
C GLY A 63 -12.00 7.48 -13.12
N LYS A 64 -11.69 6.76 -14.20
CA LYS A 64 -12.44 6.82 -15.46
C LYS A 64 -13.88 6.34 -15.30
N ILE A 65 -14.09 5.24 -14.57
CA ILE A 65 -15.42 4.69 -14.30
C ILE A 65 -16.27 5.67 -13.47
N SER A 66 -15.67 6.29 -12.44
CA SER A 66 -16.31 7.32 -11.63
C SER A 66 -16.71 8.55 -12.46
N GLY A 67 -15.85 8.97 -13.39
CA GLY A 67 -16.15 10.02 -14.35
C GLY A 67 -17.38 9.71 -15.21
N ASN A 68 -17.48 8.50 -15.73
CA ASN A 68 -18.64 8.06 -16.52
C ASN A 68 -19.93 8.03 -15.68
N LEU A 69 -19.87 7.50 -14.45
CA LEU A 69 -21.02 7.48 -13.55
C LEU A 69 -21.51 8.90 -13.22
N ASN A 70 -20.58 9.83 -12.99
CA ASN A 70 -20.91 11.23 -12.73
C ASN A 70 -21.61 11.91 -13.91
N GLN A 71 -21.27 11.54 -15.15
CA GLN A 71 -21.97 12.06 -16.34
C GLN A 71 -23.42 11.59 -16.37
N ILE A 72 -23.67 10.31 -16.06
CA ILE A 72 -25.04 9.75 -15.97
C ILE A 72 -25.83 10.46 -14.87
N ALA A 73 -25.21 10.64 -13.69
CA ALA A 73 -25.84 11.35 -12.58
C ALA A 73 -26.19 12.81 -12.95
N LYS A 74 -25.28 13.53 -13.61
CA LYS A 74 -25.56 14.89 -14.10
C LYS A 74 -26.70 14.92 -15.11
N ARG A 75 -26.76 13.96 -16.04
CA ARG A 75 -27.83 13.85 -17.03
C ARG A 75 -29.19 13.65 -16.34
N MET A 76 -29.28 12.70 -15.42
CA MET A 76 -30.49 12.44 -14.62
C MET A 76 -30.93 13.67 -13.82
N ASN A 77 -29.98 14.35 -13.16
CA ASN A 77 -30.26 15.55 -12.38
C ASN A 77 -30.71 16.73 -13.26
N ALA A 78 -30.21 16.84 -14.50
CA ALA A 78 -30.60 17.88 -15.43
C ALA A 78 -32.01 17.65 -16.01
N THR A 79 -32.40 16.40 -16.26
CA THR A 79 -33.74 16.08 -16.80
C THR A 79 -34.81 15.97 -15.72
N GLY A 80 -34.44 15.86 -14.43
CA GLY A 80 -35.37 15.67 -13.32
C GLY A 80 -36.11 14.32 -13.32
N ASN A 81 -35.88 13.49 -14.34
CA ASN A 81 -36.44 12.16 -14.54
C ASN A 81 -35.32 11.13 -14.66
N VAL A 82 -35.59 9.93 -14.13
CA VAL A 82 -34.74 8.75 -14.27
C VAL A 82 -35.33 7.84 -15.34
N TYR A 83 -34.64 7.71 -16.47
CA TYR A 83 -35.10 6.82 -17.54
C TYR A 83 -34.53 5.42 -17.34
N LYS A 84 -35.24 4.42 -17.89
CA LYS A 84 -34.79 3.01 -17.88
C LYS A 84 -33.39 2.85 -18.48
N VAL A 85 -33.07 3.66 -19.50
CA VAL A 85 -31.75 3.69 -20.16
C VAL A 85 -30.65 4.13 -19.20
N ASP A 86 -30.90 5.13 -18.34
CA ASP A 86 -29.93 5.57 -17.32
C ASP A 86 -29.64 4.44 -16.32
N VAL A 87 -30.68 3.72 -15.89
CA VAL A 87 -30.55 2.60 -14.95
C VAL A 87 -29.75 1.44 -15.57
N GLU A 88 -29.98 1.13 -16.85
CA GLU A 88 -29.20 0.12 -17.57
C GLU A 88 -27.73 0.53 -17.72
N GLU A 89 -27.46 1.81 -17.96
CA GLU A 89 -26.10 2.33 -18.07
C GLU A 89 -25.35 2.28 -16.72
N VAL A 90 -26.02 2.63 -15.62
CA VAL A 90 -25.47 2.49 -14.26
C VAL A 90 -25.16 1.02 -13.94
N LYS A 91 -26.05 0.08 -14.29
CA LYS A 91 -25.80 -1.36 -14.10
C LYS A 91 -24.56 -1.82 -14.88
N LYS A 92 -24.38 -1.34 -16.11
CA LYS A 92 -23.19 -1.63 -16.93
C LYS A 92 -21.91 -1.07 -16.29
N VAL A 93 -21.97 0.16 -15.79
CA VAL A 93 -20.86 0.78 -15.06
C VAL A 93 -20.51 0.00 -13.79
N MET A 94 -21.50 -0.43 -13.01
CA MET A 94 -21.24 -1.26 -11.82
C MET A 94 -20.63 -2.62 -12.15
N LYS A 95 -21.00 -3.22 -13.28
CA LYS A 95 -20.33 -4.42 -13.78
C LYS A 95 -18.85 -4.16 -14.09
N GLN A 96 -18.53 -3.02 -14.70
CA GLN A 96 -17.12 -2.64 -14.94
C GLN A 96 -16.33 -2.46 -13.65
N VAL A 97 -16.93 -1.87 -12.61
CA VAL A 97 -16.30 -1.78 -11.27
C VAL A 97 -15.99 -3.17 -10.73
N TRP A 98 -16.97 -4.08 -10.78
CA TRP A 98 -16.83 -5.46 -10.31
C TRP A 98 -15.71 -6.22 -11.05
N ASP A 99 -15.69 -6.14 -12.39
CA ASP A 99 -14.67 -6.80 -13.21
C ASP A 99 -13.27 -6.23 -12.93
N THR A 100 -13.17 -4.92 -12.72
CA THR A 100 -11.91 -4.23 -12.40
C THR A 100 -11.40 -4.65 -11.00
N GLN A 101 -12.29 -4.78 -10.01
CA GLN A 101 -11.95 -5.29 -8.68
C GLN A 101 -11.46 -6.74 -8.73
N LEU A 102 -12.16 -7.62 -9.46
CA LEU A 102 -11.74 -9.00 -9.64
C LEU A 102 -10.36 -9.11 -10.29
N ALA A 103 -10.09 -8.28 -11.31
CA ALA A 103 -8.79 -8.26 -11.96
C ALA A 103 -7.66 -7.83 -11.00
N MET A 104 -7.91 -6.83 -10.14
CA MET A 104 -6.95 -6.38 -9.13
C MET A 104 -6.68 -7.45 -8.07
N LEU A 105 -7.73 -8.08 -7.54
CA LEU A 105 -7.59 -9.15 -6.53
C LEU A 105 -6.81 -10.36 -7.05
N LYS A 106 -6.91 -10.68 -8.35
CA LYS A 106 -6.11 -11.75 -8.97
C LYS A 106 -4.62 -11.44 -9.04
N LYS A 107 -4.26 -10.15 -9.12
CA LYS A 107 -2.87 -9.69 -9.18
C LYS A 107 -2.24 -9.48 -7.81
N GLN A 108 -3.04 -9.47 -6.75
CA GLN A 108 -2.54 -9.29 -5.39
C GLN A 108 -1.61 -10.47 -5.03
N PRO A 109 -0.36 -10.21 -4.61
CA PRO A 109 0.52 -11.28 -4.16
C PRO A 109 -0.14 -11.97 -2.97
N SER A 110 -0.37 -13.29 -3.09
CA SER A 110 -0.87 -14.08 -1.97
C SER A 110 0.25 -14.20 -0.95
N THR A 111 0.26 -13.36 0.07
CA THR A 111 1.06 -13.58 1.26
C THR A 111 0.44 -14.78 1.98
N LYS A 112 0.78 -15.99 1.55
CA LYS A 112 0.60 -17.17 2.40
C LYS A 112 1.66 -17.06 3.49
N GLN A 113 1.21 -16.71 4.69
CA GLN A 113 2.00 -16.85 5.92
C GLN A 113 2.35 -18.32 6.13
#